data_AF-A0A9X3N3V3-F1
#
_entry.id   AF-A0A9X3N3V3-F1
#
_cell.length_a   1.000
_cell.length_b   1.000
_cell.length_c   1.000
_cell.angle_alpha   90.00
_cell.angle_beta   90.00
_cell.angle_gamma   90.00
#
_symmetry.space_group_name_H-M   'P 1'
#
loop_
_entity.id
_entity.type
_entity.pdbx_description
1 polymer ?
#
loop_
_entity_poly.entity_id
_entity_poly.type
_entity_poly.pdbx_seq_one_letter_code
_entity_poly.pdbx_strand_id
1 'polypeptide(L)'
;EGGLLSGHWTGHYLSALAQAAVAAARAAGQAAAVAHMGAHALGAAAYAAKAAGLAAADQDVAVAQEVRWQLDRMSAPVAEALRRLPLLGEDRAGPLGPGLLASGLQGAIIRELQDALAPRPTPPARPAR
;
A
#
# COMPACT_ATOMS: atom_id res chain seq x y z
N GLU A 1 19.94 -17.49 40.30
CA GLU A 1 18.75 -16.66 40.03
C GLU A 1 18.48 -16.73 38.54
N GLY A 2 17.28 -17.18 38.15
CA GLY A 2 17.00 -17.73 36.82
C GLY A 2 16.24 -16.82 35.87
N GLY A 3 15.89 -17.40 34.71
CA GLY A 3 14.61 -17.12 34.06
C GLY A 3 14.66 -16.57 32.63
N LEU A 4 14.76 -17.47 31.64
CA LEU A 4 13.88 -17.57 30.46
C LEU A 4 13.35 -16.26 29.82
N LEU A 5 14.04 -15.71 28.81
CA LEU A 5 13.45 -14.73 27.86
C LEU A 5 13.81 -14.96 26.38
N SER A 6 14.44 -16.08 25.99
CA SER A 6 15.03 -16.22 24.65
C SER A 6 14.17 -16.90 23.56
N GLY A 7 12.95 -17.35 23.84
CA GLY A 7 12.15 -18.12 22.86
C GLY A 7 11.11 -17.32 22.07
N HIS A 8 10.47 -16.35 22.72
CA HIS A 8 9.28 -15.66 22.22
C HIS A 8 9.58 -14.69 21.06
N TRP A 9 10.68 -13.94 21.19
CA TRP A 9 11.09 -12.92 20.21
C TRP A 9 11.49 -13.51 18.86
N THR A 10 12.23 -14.62 18.87
CA THR A 10 12.65 -15.32 17.65
C THR A 10 11.47 -15.90 16.89
N GLY A 11 10.48 -16.46 17.60
CA GLY A 11 9.26 -16.99 16.98
C GLY A 11 8.38 -15.90 16.34
N HIS A 12 8.23 -14.76 17.02
CA HIS A 12 7.47 -13.63 16.49
C HIS A 12 8.16 -13.02 15.25
N TYR A 13 9.49 -12.88 15.29
CA TYR A 13 10.27 -12.38 14.17
C TYR A 13 10.21 -13.31 12.94
N LEU A 14 10.35 -14.62 13.12
CA LEU A 14 10.22 -15.60 12.03
C LEU A 14 8.80 -15.59 11.42
N SER A 15 7.76 -15.40 12.26
CA SER A 15 6.38 -15.27 11.78
C SER A 15 6.18 -13.99 10.97
N ALA A 16 6.70 -12.86 11.43
CA ALA A 16 6.62 -11.58 10.73
C ALA A 16 7.33 -11.63 9.36
N LEU A 17 8.52 -12.24 9.30
CA LEU A 17 9.25 -12.46 8.04
C LEU A 17 8.47 -13.35 7.05
N ALA A 18 7.81 -14.41 7.54
CA ALA A 18 6.97 -15.24 6.69
C ALA A 18 5.79 -14.44 6.11
N GLN A 19 5.16 -13.57 6.92
CA GLN A 19 4.10 -12.69 6.45
C GLN A 19 4.61 -11.65 5.43
N ALA A 20 5.81 -11.10 5.64
CA ALA A 20 6.47 -10.19 4.71
C ALA A 20 6.73 -10.87 3.36
N ALA A 21 7.25 -12.11 3.37
CA ALA A 21 7.48 -12.89 2.15
C ALA A 21 6.18 -13.15 1.38
N VAL A 22 5.10 -13.51 2.08
CA VAL A 22 3.77 -13.68 1.46
C VAL A 22 3.27 -12.36 0.85
N ALA A 23 3.44 -11.23 1.56
CA ALA A 23 3.05 -9.92 1.04
C ALA A 23 3.86 -9.56 -0.23
N ALA A 24 5.18 -9.79 -0.23
CA ALA A 24 6.03 -9.59 -1.39
C ALA A 24 5.61 -10.48 -2.59
N ALA A 25 5.30 -11.75 -2.35
CA ALA A 25 4.80 -12.65 -3.39
C ALA A 25 3.46 -12.17 -3.97
N ARG A 26 2.55 -11.64 -3.15
CA ARG A 26 1.30 -11.03 -3.62
C ARG A 26 1.56 -9.76 -4.44
N ALA A 27 2.52 -8.92 -4.03
CA ALA A 27 2.92 -7.75 -4.81
C ALA A 27 3.41 -8.15 -6.21
N ALA A 28 4.31 -9.13 -6.27
CA ALA A 28 4.82 -9.66 -7.55
C ALA A 28 3.72 -10.27 -8.42
N GLY A 29 2.80 -11.05 -7.83
CA GLY A 29 1.66 -11.63 -8.56
C GLY A 29 0.72 -10.57 -9.15
N GLN A 30 0.44 -9.50 -8.40
CA GLN A 30 -0.37 -8.37 -8.87
C GLN A 30 0.35 -7.59 -9.99
N ALA A 31 1.68 -7.46 -9.91
CA ALA A 31 2.48 -6.81 -10.94
C ALA A 31 2.64 -7.65 -12.22
N ALA A 32 2.70 -8.98 -12.11
CA ALA A 32 2.88 -9.90 -13.24
C ALA A 32 1.60 -10.17 -14.03
N ALA A 33 0.41 -9.88 -13.48
CA ALA A 33 -0.87 -10.00 -14.17
C ALA A 33 -1.05 -8.87 -15.21
N VAL A 34 -0.44 -9.00 -16.39
CA VAL A 34 -0.63 -8.06 -17.49
C VAL A 34 -1.93 -8.37 -18.25
N ALA A 35 -2.87 -7.40 -18.17
CA ALA A 35 -3.93 -7.01 -19.14
C ALA A 35 -5.27 -6.54 -18.50
N HIS A 36 -5.37 -6.27 -17.17
CA HIS A 36 -6.65 -5.91 -16.52
C HIS A 36 -6.63 -4.74 -15.49
N MET A 37 -6.04 -3.57 -15.76
CA MET A 37 -6.33 -2.27 -15.08
C MET A 37 -5.51 -1.87 -13.83
N GLY A 38 -5.38 -0.55 -13.64
CA GLY A 38 -4.62 0.09 -12.55
C GLY A 38 -5.04 -0.30 -11.12
N ALA A 39 -6.18 -0.95 -10.93
CA ALA A 39 -6.57 -1.50 -9.62
C ALA A 39 -5.58 -2.57 -9.11
N HIS A 40 -5.03 -3.40 -10.01
CA HIS A 40 -3.97 -4.35 -9.66
C HIS A 40 -2.68 -3.64 -9.27
N ALA A 41 -2.38 -2.49 -9.88
CA ALA A 41 -1.22 -1.67 -9.51
C ALA A 41 -1.36 -1.09 -8.10
N LEU A 42 -2.54 -0.59 -7.70
CA LEU A 42 -2.79 -0.16 -6.31
C LEU A 42 -2.67 -1.33 -5.32
N GLY A 43 -3.21 -2.50 -5.66
CA GLY A 43 -3.06 -3.70 -4.86
C GLY A 43 -1.59 -4.12 -4.67
N ALA A 44 -0.81 -4.12 -5.76
CA ALA A 44 0.62 -4.44 -5.75
C ALA A 44 1.42 -3.47 -4.87
N ALA A 45 1.22 -2.16 -5.08
CA ALA A 45 1.86 -1.09 -4.34
C ALA A 45 1.64 -1.22 -2.82
N ALA A 46 0.38 -1.45 -2.42
CA ALA A 46 0.04 -1.61 -1.02
C ALA A 46 0.56 -2.92 -0.40
N TYR A 47 0.62 -4.02 -1.17
CA TYR A 47 1.27 -5.25 -0.68
C TYR A 47 2.79 -5.08 -0.49
N ALA A 48 3.45 -4.30 -1.35
CA ALA A 48 4.88 -4.00 -1.20
C ALA A 48 5.14 -3.16 0.06
N ALA A 49 4.35 -2.11 0.30
CA ALA A 49 4.44 -1.32 1.54
C ALA A 49 4.14 -2.14 2.79
N LYS A 50 3.14 -3.02 2.75
CA LYS A 50 2.87 -3.98 3.83
C LYS A 50 4.04 -4.93 4.07
N ALA A 51 4.70 -5.41 3.01
CA ALA A 51 5.88 -6.27 3.13
C ALA A 51 7.05 -5.53 3.81
N ALA A 52 7.30 -4.28 3.43
CA ALA A 52 8.31 -3.43 4.06
C ALA A 52 8.02 -3.22 5.56
N GLY A 53 6.77 -2.92 5.91
CA GLY A 53 6.33 -2.78 7.29
C GLY A 53 6.55 -4.04 8.13
N LEU A 54 6.15 -5.20 7.61
CA LEU A 54 6.28 -6.49 8.32
C LEU A 54 7.73 -6.94 8.50
N ALA A 55 8.65 -6.46 7.66
CA ALA A 55 10.08 -6.75 7.76
C ALA A 55 10.83 -5.78 8.68
N ALA A 56 10.20 -4.69 9.12
CA ALA A 56 10.83 -3.63 9.91
C ALA A 56 10.48 -3.73 11.40
N ALA A 57 11.35 -3.18 12.25
CA ALA A 57 11.09 -3.04 13.68
C ALA A 57 9.98 -2.02 13.99
N ASP A 58 9.88 -0.97 13.17
CA ASP A 58 8.81 0.03 13.21
C ASP A 58 8.00 -0.07 11.91
N GLN A 59 6.84 -0.73 12.00
CA GLN A 59 5.99 -1.03 10.86
C GLN A 59 5.44 0.25 10.22
N ASP A 60 5.00 1.22 11.03
CA ASP A 60 4.29 2.40 10.54
C ASP A 60 5.26 3.34 9.81
N VAL A 61 6.48 3.50 10.36
CA VAL A 61 7.53 4.27 9.70
C VAL A 61 7.95 3.62 8.37
N ALA A 62 8.13 2.30 8.33
CA ALA A 62 8.55 1.61 7.12
C ALA A 62 7.46 1.63 6.02
N VAL A 63 6.19 1.48 6.39
CA VAL A 63 5.06 1.63 5.46
C VAL A 63 5.05 3.03 4.84
N ALA A 64 5.12 4.08 5.67
CA ALA A 64 5.11 5.46 5.19
C ALA A 64 6.32 5.78 4.29
N GLN A 65 7.50 5.24 4.60
CA GLN A 65 8.69 5.40 3.76
C GLN A 65 8.53 4.72 2.40
N GLU A 66 8.02 3.50 2.36
CA GLU A 66 7.79 2.77 1.11
C GLU A 66 6.71 3.43 0.25
N VAL A 67 5.60 3.88 0.85
CA VAL A 67 4.57 4.67 0.14
C VAL A 67 5.16 5.92 -0.50
N ARG A 68 5.95 6.69 0.26
CA ARG A 68 6.62 7.88 -0.27
C ARG A 68 7.59 7.54 -1.40
N TRP A 69 8.40 6.50 -1.24
CA TRP A 69 9.31 6.04 -2.28
C TRP A 69 8.58 5.66 -3.56
N GLN A 70 7.44 4.96 -3.47
CA GLN A 70 6.61 4.60 -4.62
C GLN A 70 6.08 5.84 -5.33
N LEU A 71 5.56 6.83 -4.58
CA LEU A 71 5.04 8.08 -5.14
C LEU A 71 6.14 8.90 -5.83
N ASP A 72 7.31 9.04 -5.21
CA ASP A 72 8.46 9.79 -5.75
C ASP A 72 9.00 9.18 -7.05
N ARG A 73 8.83 7.87 -7.23
CA ARG A 73 9.30 7.11 -8.40
C ARG A 73 8.22 6.90 -9.46
N MET A 74 6.99 7.29 -9.17
CA MET A 74 5.85 7.11 -10.07
C MET A 74 5.93 8.08 -11.27
N SER A 75 5.77 7.55 -12.47
CA SER A 75 5.71 8.40 -13.67
C SER A 75 4.36 9.12 -13.75
N ALA A 76 4.34 10.31 -14.36
CA ALA A 76 3.11 11.10 -14.52
C ALA A 76 1.98 10.33 -15.23
N PRO A 77 2.22 9.55 -16.31
CA PRO A 77 1.16 8.75 -16.93
C PRO A 77 0.58 7.67 -16.00
N VAL A 78 1.40 7.07 -15.14
CA VAL A 78 0.93 6.09 -14.15
C VAL A 78 0.08 6.77 -13.10
N ALA A 79 0.55 7.88 -12.52
CA ALA A 79 -0.22 8.64 -11.54
C ALA A 79 -1.59 9.07 -12.10
N GLU A 80 -1.61 9.53 -13.35
CA GLU A 80 -2.83 9.95 -14.04
C GLU A 80 -3.77 8.76 -14.33
N ALA A 81 -3.22 7.59 -14.68
CA ALA A 81 -4.03 6.38 -14.82
C ALA A 81 -4.64 5.90 -13.49
N LEU A 82 -3.88 5.99 -12.39
CA LEU A 82 -4.35 5.59 -11.07
C LEU A 82 -5.43 6.53 -10.51
N ARG A 83 -5.35 7.84 -10.79
CA ARG A 83 -6.39 8.83 -10.40
C ARG A 83 -7.77 8.55 -10.98
N ARG A 84 -7.84 7.88 -12.14
CA ARG A 84 -9.11 7.56 -12.81
C ARG A 84 -9.81 6.32 -12.26
N LEU A 85 -9.17 5.61 -11.33
CA LEU A 85 -9.77 4.43 -10.72
C LEU A 85 -10.84 4.83 -9.70
N PRO A 86 -11.89 4.01 -9.52
CA PRO A 86 -12.85 4.20 -8.43
C PRO A 86 -12.16 4.20 -7.06
N LEU A 87 -12.74 4.90 -6.07
CA LEU A 87 -12.23 4.81 -4.70
C LEU A 87 -12.45 3.41 -4.14
N LEU A 88 -11.56 3.01 -3.24
CA LEU A 88 -11.62 1.70 -2.60
C LEU A 88 -12.93 1.52 -1.81
N GLY A 89 -13.71 0.51 -2.20
CA GLY A 89 -14.96 0.10 -1.56
C GLY A 89 -16.23 0.63 -2.25
N GLU A 90 -16.12 1.56 -3.21
CA GLU A 90 -17.29 2.19 -3.83
C GLU A 90 -17.94 1.32 -4.92
N ASP A 91 -17.14 0.69 -5.78
CA ASP A 91 -17.63 -0.17 -6.86
C ASP A 91 -17.63 -1.65 -6.44
N ARG A 92 -18.81 -2.21 -6.21
CA ARG A 92 -18.99 -3.62 -5.80
C ARG A 92 -18.68 -4.64 -6.89
N ALA A 93 -18.67 -4.24 -8.16
CA ALA A 93 -18.37 -5.13 -9.27
C ALA A 93 -16.86 -5.17 -9.60
N GLY A 94 -16.08 -4.23 -9.07
CA GLY A 94 -14.68 -4.04 -9.40
C GLY A 94 -13.69 -4.66 -8.40
N PRO A 95 -12.42 -4.82 -8.80
CA PRO A 95 -11.34 -5.34 -7.93
C PRO A 95 -11.04 -4.44 -6.72
N LEU A 96 -11.47 -3.17 -6.74
CA LEU A 96 -11.39 -2.25 -5.60
C LEU A 96 -12.65 -2.26 -4.74
N GLY A 97 -13.62 -3.15 -5.01
CA GLY A 97 -14.82 -3.29 -4.19
C GLY A 97 -14.52 -3.81 -2.78
N PRO A 98 -15.58 -3.99 -1.96
CA PRO A 98 -15.44 -4.58 -0.63
C PRO A 98 -14.73 -5.94 -0.68
N GLY A 99 -13.81 -6.18 0.25
CA GLY A 99 -13.08 -7.45 0.31
C GLY A 99 -11.67 -7.32 0.88
N LEU A 100 -10.79 -8.23 0.49
CA LEU A 100 -9.43 -8.36 1.04
C LEU A 100 -8.61 -7.08 0.88
N LEU A 101 -8.69 -6.43 -0.28
CA LEU A 101 -7.96 -5.17 -0.53
C LEU A 101 -8.52 -4.00 0.27
N ALA A 102 -9.83 -3.99 0.56
CA ALA A 102 -10.49 -2.91 1.31
C ALA A 102 -10.27 -3.00 2.84
N SER A 103 -9.67 -4.09 3.32
CA SER A 103 -9.64 -4.45 4.75
C SER A 103 -8.27 -4.27 5.41
N GLY A 104 -8.27 -3.97 6.71
CA GLY A 104 -7.07 -3.90 7.55
C GLY A 104 -5.99 -2.94 7.02
N LEU A 105 -4.72 -3.26 7.32
CA LEU A 105 -3.56 -2.49 6.89
C LEU A 105 -3.49 -2.32 5.36
N GLN A 106 -3.89 -3.35 4.60
CA GLN A 106 -3.87 -3.29 3.15
C GLN A 106 -4.78 -2.16 2.63
N GLY A 107 -6.01 -2.09 3.12
CA GLY A 107 -6.95 -1.04 2.71
C GLY A 107 -6.56 0.34 3.21
N ALA A 108 -5.92 0.43 4.38
CA ALA A 108 -5.39 1.70 4.89
C ALA A 108 -4.33 2.27 3.92
N ILE A 109 -3.39 1.44 3.47
CA ILE A 109 -2.34 1.86 2.53
C ILE A 109 -2.93 2.24 1.16
N ILE A 110 -3.91 1.49 0.65
CA ILE A 110 -4.53 1.85 -0.65
C ILE A 110 -5.24 3.21 -0.56
N ARG A 111 -5.95 3.50 0.54
CA ARG A 111 -6.58 4.81 0.73
C ARG A 111 -5.54 5.93 0.82
N GLU A 112 -4.45 5.72 1.54
CA GLU A 112 -3.33 6.68 1.60
C GLU A 112 -2.74 6.97 0.21
N LEU A 113 -2.54 5.94 -0.61
CA LEU A 113 -2.09 6.11 -1.99
C LEU A 113 -3.11 6.89 -2.84
N GLN A 114 -4.41 6.60 -2.70
CA GLN A 114 -5.47 7.32 -3.42
C GLN A 114 -5.56 8.80 -3.00
N ASP A 115 -5.45 9.07 -1.69
CA ASP A 115 -5.45 10.43 -1.14
C ASP A 115 -4.24 11.24 -1.60
N ALA A 116 -3.04 10.63 -1.60
CA ALA A 116 -1.82 11.26 -2.08
C ALA A 116 -1.86 11.56 -3.59
N LEU A 117 -2.60 10.76 -4.35
CA LEU A 117 -2.80 10.96 -5.78
C LEU A 117 -3.93 11.95 -6.09
N ALA A 118 -4.82 12.26 -5.15
CA ALA A 118 -5.96 13.13 -5.40
C ALA A 118 -5.52 14.51 -5.95
N PRO A 119 -6.28 15.13 -6.87
CA PRO A 119 -5.97 16.47 -7.34
C PRO A 119 -5.98 17.44 -6.15
N ARG A 120 -4.90 18.19 -5.96
CA ARG A 120 -4.90 19.28 -4.99
C ARG A 120 -5.89 20.35 -5.45
N PRO A 121 -6.76 20.88 -4.58
CA PRO A 121 -7.63 21.99 -4.94
C PRO A 121 -6.77 23.16 -5.42
N THR A 122 -7.10 23.70 -6.58
CA THR A 122 -6.47 24.93 -7.08
C THR A 122 -6.81 26.04 -6.08
N PRO A 123 -5.83 26.71 -5.46
CA PRO A 123 -6.13 27.82 -4.56
C PRO A 123 -6.93 28.89 -5.34
N PRO A 124 -7.90 29.56 -4.71
CA PRO A 124 -8.71 30.57 -5.38
C PRO A 124 -7.79 31.63 -5.99
N ALA A 125 -8.11 32.05 -7.22
CA ALA A 125 -7.37 33.10 -7.89
C ALA A 125 -7.31 34.33 -6.97
N ARG A 126 -6.09 34.79 -6.65
CA ARG A 126 -5.90 35.96 -5.80
C ARG A 126 -6.53 37.16 -6.52
N PRO A 127 -7.38 37.97 -5.88
CA PRO A 127 -7.97 39.13 -6.55
C PRO A 127 -6.88 40.05 -7.06
N ALA A 128 -7.04 40.52 -8.30
CA ALA A 128 -6.19 41.55 -8.88
C ALA A 128 -6.28 42.81 -8.01
N ARG A 129 -5.12 43.37 -7.64
CA ARG A 129 -5.02 44.64 -6.93
C ARG A 129 -5.27 45.80 -7.87
#